data_AF-A0A1X4GJ97-F1
#
_entry.id   AF-A0A1X4GJ97-F1
#
_cell.length_a   1.000
_cell.length_b   1.000
_cell.length_c   1.000
_cell.angle_alpha   90.00
_cell.angle_beta   90.00
_cell.angle_gamma   90.00
#
_symmetry.space_group_name_H-M   'P 1'
#
loop_
_entity.id
_entity.type
_entity.pdbx_description
1 polymer ?
#
loop_
_entity_poly.entity_id
_entity_poly.type
_entity_poly.pdbx_seq_one_letter_code
_entity_poly.pdbx_strand_id
1 'polypeptide(L)' 'MDDRRTLLVAGFVGASLSYVFNVLAFTGAFDVFRWVVFAALSLGFTYGFDRFIGWQTAPA' A
#
# COMPACT_ATOMS: atom_id res chain seq x y z
N MET A 1 -17.15 -13.03 2.40
CA MET A 1 -16.68 -12.42 1.15
C MET A 1 -15.55 -11.47 1.52
N ASP A 2 -14.43 -11.62 0.84
CA ASP A 2 -13.12 -10.98 1.02
C ASP A 2 -13.07 -9.44 1.03
N ASP A 3 -14.13 -8.68 1.35
CA ASP A 3 -14.21 -7.22 1.11
C ASP A 3 -13.02 -6.43 1.67
N ARG A 4 -12.60 -6.70 2.91
CA ARG A 4 -11.44 -6.01 3.51
C ARG A 4 -10.14 -6.33 2.77
N ARG A 5 -9.97 -7.57 2.32
CA ARG A 5 -8.81 -8.02 1.55
C ARG A 5 -8.85 -7.47 0.12
N THR A 6 -10.02 -7.44 -0.51
CA THR A 6 -10.25 -6.83 -1.82
C THR A 6 -9.93 -5.34 -1.79
N LEU A 7 -10.38 -4.61 -0.76
CA LEU A 7 -10.05 -3.19 -0.59
C LEU A 7 -8.55 -2.96 -0.34
N LEU A 8 -7.91 -3.83 0.44
CA LEU A 8 -6.44 -3.82 0.63
C LEU A 8 -5.70 -4.01 -0.70
N VAL A 9 -6.09 -5.01 -1.49
CA VAL A 9 -5.47 -5.29 -2.80
C VAL A 9 -5.75 -4.14 -3.77
N ALA A 10 -6.98 -3.63 -3.84
CA ALA A 10 -7.34 -2.51 -4.70
C ALA A 10 -6.55 -1.25 -4.34
N GLY A 11 -6.42 -0.94 -3.04
CA GLY A 11 -5.62 0.16 -2.53
C GLY A 11 -4.14 0.01 -2.88
N PHE A 12 -3.58 -1.18 -2.71
CA PHE A 12 -2.19 -1.47 -3.08
C PHE A 12 -1.93 -1.33 -4.58
N VAL A 13 -2.86 -1.81 -5.42
CA VAL A 13 -2.77 -1.68 -6.88
C VAL A 13 -2.80 -0.20 -7.28
N GLY A 14 -3.73 0.59 -6.73
CA GLY A 14 -3.82 2.03 -6.99
C GLY A 14 -2.55 2.78 -6.56
N ALA A 15 -2.06 2.51 -5.35
CA ALA A 15 -0.82 3.10 -4.84
C ALA A 15 0.40 2.73 -5.70
N SER A 16 0.50 1.46 -6.12
CA SER A 16 1.59 0.98 -6.98
C SER A 16 1.58 1.63 -8.35
N LEU A 17 0.42 1.74 -9.00
CA LEU A 17 0.28 2.41 -10.28
C LEU A 17 0.66 3.89 -10.16
N SER A 18 0.16 4.58 -9.13
CA SER A 18 0.51 5.97 -8.86
C SER A 18 2.02 6.16 -8.72
N TYR A 19 2.69 5.31 -7.95
CA TYR A 19 4.15 5.34 -7.79
C TYR A 19 4.88 5.18 -9.13
N VAL A 20 4.53 4.15 -9.91
CA VAL A 20 5.19 3.84 -11.19
C VAL A 20 5.09 5.02 -12.14
N PHE A 21 3.88 5.56 -12.34
CA PHE A 21 3.69 6.71 -13.23
C PHE A 21 4.43 7.95 -12.74
N ASN A 22 4.44 8.20 -11.43
CA ASN A 22 5.13 9.36 -10.87
C ASN A 22 6.66 9.26 -11.06
N VAL A 23 7.24 8.09 -10.79
CA VAL A 23 8.68 7.85 -10.99
C VAL A 23 9.05 7.95 -12.47
N LEU A 24 8.26 7.35 -13.36
CA LEU A 24 8.50 7.46 -14.80
C LEU A 24 8.40 8.90 -15.29
N ALA A 25 7.45 9.68 -14.79
CA ALA A 25 7.28 11.08 -15.18
C ALA A 25 8.48 11.96 -14.78
N PHE A 26 9.09 11.72 -13.63
CA PHE A 26 10.19 12.57 -13.12
C PHE A 26 11.59 12.05 -13.45
N THR A 27 11.77 10.75 -13.62
CA THR A 27 13.10 10.15 -13.76
C THR A 27 13.30 9.42 -15.09
N GLY A 28 12.22 9.06 -15.80
CA GLY A 28 12.27 8.30 -17.04
C GLY A 28 12.74 6.85 -16.91
N ALA A 29 13.05 6.38 -15.69
CA ALA A 29 13.55 5.03 -15.44
C ALA A 29 12.85 4.40 -14.25
N PHE A 30 12.52 3.11 -14.37
CA PHE A 30 11.89 2.35 -13.28
C PHE A 30 12.94 1.50 -12.55
N ASP A 31 13.08 1.74 -11.25
CA ASP A 31 13.93 0.97 -10.34
C ASP A 31 13.06 0.03 -9.49
N VAL A 32 13.17 -1.27 -9.77
CA VAL A 32 12.39 -2.33 -9.11
C VAL A 32 12.69 -2.38 -7.60
N PHE A 33 13.94 -2.15 -7.18
CA PHE A 33 14.29 -2.19 -5.77
C PHE A 33 13.61 -1.06 -5.01
N ARG A 34 13.61 0.15 -5.57
CA ARG A 34 12.90 1.30 -4.98
C ARG A 34 11.39 1.06 -4.93
N TRP A 35 10.81 0.44 -5.96
CA TRP A 35 9.41 0.05 -5.93
C TRP A 35 9.10 -1.00 -4.86
N VAL A 36 9.96 -2.00 -4.66
CA VAL A 36 9.79 -2.99 -3.58
C VAL A 36 9.84 -2.33 -2.21
N VAL A 37 10.76 -1.38 -1.99
CA VAL A 37 10.80 -0.60 -0.74
C VAL A 37 9.50 0.18 -0.56
N PHE A 38 9.02 0.85 -1.60
CA PHE A 38 7.72 1.52 -1.59
C PHE A 38 6.57 0.55 -1.25
N ALA A 39 6.53 -0.63 -1.88
CA ALA A 39 5.51 -1.63 -1.66
C ALA A 39 5.52 -2.16 -0.22
N ALA A 40 6.71 -2.45 0.32
CA ALA A 40 6.88 -2.89 1.70
C ALA A 40 6.41 -1.81 2.69
N LEU A 41 6.77 -0.55 2.47
CA LEU A 41 6.32 0.56 3.29
C LEU A 41 4.81 0.76 3.18
N SER A 42 4.26 0.80 1.97
CA SER A 42 2.82 0.97 1.73
C SER A 42 2.01 -0.09 2.45
N LEU A 43 2.34 -1.37 2.25
CA LEU A 43 1.66 -2.49 2.91
C LEU A 43 1.86 -2.46 4.42
N GLY A 44 3.08 -2.17 4.89
CA GLY A 44 3.40 -2.06 6.31
C GLY A 44 2.58 -0.97 7.00
N PHE A 45 2.46 0.21 6.39
CA PHE A 45 1.62 1.29 6.89
C PHE A 45 0.15 0.90 6.88
N THR A 46 -0.38 0.38 5.76
CA THR A 46 -1.80 0.02 5.67
C THR A 46 -2.16 -1.05 6.70
N TYR A 47 -1.34 -2.09 6.84
CA TYR A 47 -1.53 -3.12 7.86
C TYR A 47 -1.39 -2.56 9.28
N GLY A 48 -0.40 -1.72 9.53
CA GLY A 48 -0.18 -1.06 10.81
C GLY A 48 -1.39 -0.23 11.24
N PHE A 49 -1.93 0.59 10.34
CA PHE A 49 -3.14 1.37 10.58
C PHE A 49 -4.36 0.47 10.82
N ASP A 50 -4.55 -0.58 10.01
CA ASP A 50 -5.65 -1.53 10.18
C ASP A 50 -5.63 -2.18 11.58
N ARG A 51 -4.44 -2.60 12.01
CA ARG A 51 -4.21 -3.20 13.34
C ARG A 51 -4.39 -2.20 14.48
N PHE A 52 -3.91 -0.97 14.29
CA PHE A 52 -4.01 0.12 15.27
C PHE A 52 -5.47 0.53 15.51
N ILE A 53 -6.22 0.78 14.45
CA ILE A 53 -7.66 1.10 14.53
C ILE A 53 -8.44 -0.09 15.12
N GLY A 54 -8.09 -1.31 14.74
CA GLY A 54 -8.69 -2.53 15.30
C GLY A 54 -8.48 -2.67 16.81
N TRP A 55 -7.36 -2.17 17.35
CA TRP A 55 -7.13 -2.14 18.80
C TRP A 55 -8.04 -1.15 19.51
N GLN A 56 -8.33 0.00 18.89
CA GLN A 56 -9.23 1.01 19.46
C GLN A 56 -10.71 0.62 19.42
N THR A 57 -11.08 -0.29 18.52
CA THR A 57 -12.47 -0.73 18.28
C THR A 57 -12.76 -2.12 18.81
N ALA A 58 -11.79 -2.78 19.45
CA ALA A 58 -12.01 -4.07 20.09
C ALA A 58 -12.95 -3.93 21.30
N PRO A 59 -14.04 -4.73 21.39
CA PRO A 59 -14.89 -4.73 22.58
C PRO A 59 -14.12 -5.32 23.77
N ALA A 60 -14.39 -4.78 24.96
CA ALA A 60 -13.82 -5.23 26.24
C ALA A 60 -14.18 -6.69 26.57
#